data_AF-A0A7C3HEX5-F1
#
_entry.id   AF-A0A7C3HEX5-F1
#
_cell.length_a   1.000
_cell.length_b   1.000
_cell.length_c   1.000
_cell.angle_alpha   90.00
_cell.angle_beta   90.00
_cell.angle_gamma   90.00
#
_symmetry.space_group_name_H-M   'P 1'
#
loop_
_entity.id
_entity.type
_entity.pdbx_description
1 polymer ?
#
loop_
_entity_poly.entity_id
_entity_poly.type
_entity_poly.pdbx_seq_one_letter_code
_entity_poly.pdbx_strand_id
1 'polypeptide(L)'
;MTREHAETYDIILIDAFSQWGPADVNHDKPFILNCQSLLNNQGIIGFSLWNRKEDQFHTIHRRMCSLFNENLLSLSLGKRDSNVVLFGFKNDYPLKNIRAAEMRAARLLLDWGINFPNYMKLIQIQNLSLLKNIKKHFSVTL
;
A
#
# COMPACT_ATOMS: atom_id res chain seq x y z
N MET A 1 24.16 -11.68 -5.41
CA MET A 1 22.92 -12.49 -5.40
C MET A 1 22.55 -12.76 -6.85
N THR A 2 22.44 -14.04 -7.21
CA THR A 2 22.17 -14.55 -8.55
C THR A 2 20.73 -14.20 -8.99
N ARG A 3 20.56 -13.85 -10.27
CA ARG A 3 19.35 -13.29 -10.90
C ARG A 3 18.16 -14.27 -11.05
N GLU A 4 18.12 -15.38 -10.33
CA GLU A 4 17.17 -16.49 -10.61
C GLU A 4 15.74 -16.31 -10.05
N HIS A 5 15.45 -15.24 -9.31
CA HIS A 5 14.14 -15.09 -8.61
C HIS A 5 13.42 -13.75 -8.88
N ALA A 6 13.81 -13.01 -9.92
CA ALA A 6 13.08 -11.79 -10.26
C ALA A 6 11.63 -12.11 -10.65
N GLU A 7 10.68 -11.31 -10.16
CA GLU A 7 9.25 -11.38 -10.55
C GLU A 7 8.47 -12.63 -10.12
N THR A 8 8.76 -13.18 -8.95
CA THR A 8 8.15 -14.43 -8.48
C THR A 8 6.81 -14.23 -7.76
N TYR A 9 6.58 -13.08 -7.12
CA TYR A 9 5.43 -12.92 -6.21
C TYR A 9 4.40 -11.89 -6.69
N ASP A 10 3.12 -12.26 -6.62
CA ASP A 10 1.99 -11.33 -6.77
C ASP A 10 1.80 -10.45 -5.53
N ILE A 11 2.03 -11.03 -4.34
CA ILE A 11 1.79 -10.35 -3.06
C ILE A 11 2.94 -10.66 -2.11
N ILE A 12 3.46 -9.63 -1.48
CA ILE A 12 4.36 -9.72 -0.32
C ILE A 12 3.68 -9.00 0.85
N LEU A 13 3.58 -9.64 2.01
CA LEU A 13 3.04 -9.03 3.23
C LEU A 13 4.14 -8.96 4.28
N ILE A 14 4.40 -7.76 4.78
CA ILE A 14 5.36 -7.49 5.85
C ILE A 14 4.58 -7.07 7.10
N ASP A 15 4.52 -8.01 8.04
CA ASP A 15 3.84 -7.87 9.32
C ASP A 15 4.79 -8.27 10.46
N ALA A 16 5.98 -7.65 10.49
CA ALA A 16 7.01 -7.94 11.48
C ALA A 16 7.02 -6.90 12.60
N PHE A 17 7.06 -7.38 13.85
CA PHE A 17 7.06 -6.56 15.06
C PHE A 17 8.16 -6.98 16.03
N SER A 18 8.63 -6.01 16.78
CA SER A 18 9.45 -6.17 17.98
C SER A 18 8.63 -5.84 19.22
N GLN A 19 9.24 -5.95 20.40
CA GLN A 19 8.63 -5.51 21.66
C GLN A 19 8.30 -4.00 21.71
N TRP A 20 8.84 -3.19 20.78
CA TRP A 20 8.66 -1.74 20.73
C TRP A 20 7.68 -1.26 19.66
N GLY A 21 7.26 -2.16 18.76
CA GLY A 21 6.42 -1.83 17.60
C GLY A 21 6.94 -2.46 16.31
N PRO A 22 6.53 -1.96 15.13
CA PRO A 22 6.97 -2.48 13.84
C PRO A 22 8.49 -2.62 13.80
N ALA A 23 8.98 -3.76 13.33
CA ALA A 23 10.40 -4.02 13.26
C ALA A 23 11.09 -3.03 12.29
N ASP A 24 12.35 -2.68 12.55
CA ASP A 24 13.12 -1.74 11.72
C ASP A 24 13.17 -2.18 10.25
N VAL A 25 13.17 -3.50 10.02
CA VAL A 25 13.13 -4.10 8.69
C VAL A 25 11.94 -3.63 7.84
N ASN A 26 10.80 -3.26 8.46
CA ASN A 26 9.59 -2.81 7.75
C ASN A 26 9.80 -1.49 7.01
N HIS A 27 10.86 -0.73 7.34
CA HIS A 27 11.20 0.53 6.69
C HIS A 27 12.68 0.61 6.27
N ASP A 28 13.39 -0.53 6.30
CA ASP A 28 14.76 -0.63 5.82
C ASP A 28 14.83 -0.61 4.29
N LYS A 29 15.70 0.25 3.72
CA LYS A 29 15.71 0.52 2.27
C LYS A 29 16.26 -0.67 1.48
N PRO A 30 17.44 -1.21 1.81
CA PRO A 30 17.95 -2.43 1.17
C PRO A 30 16.93 -3.57 1.19
N PHE A 31 16.28 -3.82 2.33
CA PHE A 31 15.24 -4.84 2.44
C PHE A 31 14.06 -4.58 1.49
N ILE A 32 13.50 -3.37 1.52
CA ILE A 32 12.36 -3.00 0.66
C ILE A 32 12.71 -3.13 -0.81
N LEU A 33 13.89 -2.66 -1.24
CA LEU A 33 14.33 -2.77 -2.64
C LEU A 33 14.48 -4.24 -3.08
N ASN A 34 14.97 -5.10 -2.19
CA ASN A 34 15.02 -6.53 -2.46
C ASN A 34 13.61 -7.11 -2.63
N CYS A 35 12.67 -6.78 -1.74
CA CYS A 35 11.27 -7.22 -1.89
C CYS A 35 10.64 -6.71 -3.21
N GLN A 36 10.87 -5.45 -3.58
CA GLN A 36 10.39 -4.90 -4.85
C GLN A 36 10.93 -5.66 -6.06
N SER A 37 12.20 -6.10 -6.02
CA SER A 37 12.79 -6.89 -7.11
C SER A 37 12.15 -8.26 -7.29
N LEU A 38 11.56 -8.82 -6.22
CA LEU A 38 10.88 -10.11 -6.22
C LEU A 38 9.40 -10.02 -6.63
N LEU A 39 8.79 -8.84 -6.57
CA LEU A 39 7.42 -8.64 -7.05
C LEU A 39 7.37 -8.80 -8.58
N ASN A 40 6.28 -9.36 -9.10
CA ASN A 40 5.99 -9.28 -10.52
C ASN A 40 5.45 -7.89 -10.92
N ASN A 41 5.23 -7.67 -12.22
CA ASN A 41 4.82 -6.36 -12.76
C ASN A 41 3.47 -5.84 -12.27
N GLN A 42 2.61 -6.69 -11.71
CA GLN A 42 1.34 -6.31 -11.08
C GLN A 42 1.37 -6.49 -9.56
N GLY A 43 2.56 -6.76 -9.02
CA GLY A 43 2.76 -7.19 -7.65
C GLY A 43 2.52 -6.06 -6.65
N ILE A 44 2.00 -6.45 -5.50
CA ILE A 44 1.66 -5.58 -4.39
C ILE A 44 2.48 -5.99 -3.17
N ILE A 45 2.97 -5.01 -2.43
CA ILE A 45 3.57 -5.23 -1.12
C ILE A 45 2.84 -4.44 -0.04
N GLY A 46 2.40 -5.14 1.01
CA GLY A 46 1.72 -4.57 2.16
C GLY A 46 2.67 -4.44 3.35
N PHE A 47 2.68 -3.28 4.01
CA PHE A 47 3.44 -3.04 5.23
C PHE A 47 2.47 -2.70 6.36
N SER A 48 2.57 -3.46 7.45
CA SER A 48 1.90 -3.14 8.71
C SER A 48 2.79 -2.22 9.54
N LEU A 49 2.34 -1.00 9.77
CA LEU A 49 3.05 0.04 10.51
C LEU A 49 2.16 0.66 11.57
N TRP A 50 2.77 1.42 12.48
CA TRP A 50 2.07 2.26 13.44
C TRP A 50 2.24 3.74 13.11
N ASN A 51 1.24 4.54 13.47
CA ASN A 51 1.26 6.00 13.30
C ASN A 51 1.25 6.77 14.62
N ARG A 52 1.86 6.22 15.67
CA ARG A 52 2.10 6.98 16.90
C ARG A 52 3.14 8.07 16.63
N LYS A 53 3.18 9.05 17.52
CA LYS A 53 4.12 10.17 17.40
C LYS A 53 5.59 9.70 17.40
N GLU A 54 5.89 8.68 18.19
CA GLU A 54 7.23 8.13 18.39
C GLU A 54 7.69 7.28 17.20
N ASP A 55 6.77 6.75 16.40
CA ASP A 55 7.07 5.88 15.25
C ASP A 55 7.52 6.64 14.00
N GLN A 56 7.60 7.98 14.07
CA GLN A 56 8.07 8.85 12.97
C GLN A 56 7.36 8.59 11.63
N PHE A 57 6.08 8.19 11.67
CA PHE A 57 5.35 7.69 10.51
C PHE A 57 5.39 8.62 9.29
N HIS A 58 5.31 9.94 9.46
CA HIS A 58 5.39 10.88 8.33
C HIS A 58 6.73 10.82 7.58
N THR A 59 7.84 10.60 8.30
CA THR A 59 9.17 10.46 7.69
C THR A 59 9.29 9.12 6.97
N ILE A 60 8.82 8.04 7.60
CA ILE A 60 8.76 6.72 6.98
C ILE A 60 7.91 6.76 5.72
N HIS A 61 6.67 7.29 5.80
CA HIS A 61 5.75 7.40 4.68
C HIS A 61 6.38 8.13 3.48
N ARG A 62 7.04 9.28 3.69
CA ARG A 62 7.73 10.00 2.59
C ARG A 62 8.83 9.17 1.93
N ARG A 63 9.62 8.44 2.73
CA ARG A 63 10.64 7.53 2.20
C ARG A 63 10.00 6.39 1.40
N MET A 64 8.90 5.82 1.90
CA MET A 64 8.15 4.79 1.18
C MET A 64 7.59 5.32 -0.14
N CYS A 65 6.99 6.52 -0.17
CA CYS A 65 6.52 7.15 -1.41
C CYS A 65 7.64 7.24 -2.44
N SER A 66 8.82 7.71 -2.04
CA SER A 66 9.99 7.80 -2.92
C SER A 66 10.46 6.43 -3.42
N LEU A 67 10.47 5.40 -2.56
CA LEU A 67 10.87 4.05 -2.95
C LEU A 67 9.89 3.40 -3.95
N PHE A 68 8.62 3.77 -3.91
CA PHE A 68 7.59 3.24 -4.81
C PHE A 68 7.22 4.20 -5.95
N ASN A 69 8.04 5.22 -6.24
CA ASN A 69 7.76 6.21 -7.30
C ASN A 69 6.35 6.83 -7.19
N GLU A 70 5.92 7.18 -5.97
CA GLU A 70 4.57 7.67 -5.65
C GLU A 70 3.42 6.67 -5.85
N ASN A 71 3.70 5.41 -6.24
CA ASN A 71 2.73 4.31 -6.30
C ASN A 71 2.52 3.65 -4.93
N LEU A 72 2.06 4.45 -3.97
CA LEU A 72 1.82 4.02 -2.59
C LEU A 72 0.41 4.41 -2.14
N LEU A 73 -0.29 3.47 -1.53
CA LEU A 73 -1.58 3.69 -0.86
C LEU A 73 -1.44 3.57 0.65
N SER A 74 -2.16 4.40 1.39
CA SER A 74 -2.24 4.32 2.85
C SER A 74 -3.66 4.01 3.31
N LEU A 75 -3.79 3.08 4.26
CA LEU A 75 -5.02 2.78 4.98
C LEU A 75 -4.76 2.88 6.48
N SER A 76 -5.19 3.97 7.09
CA SER A 76 -5.24 4.12 8.55
C SER A 76 -6.57 3.59 9.08
N LEU A 77 -6.52 2.64 10.01
CA LEU A 77 -7.70 2.04 10.64
C LEU A 77 -8.25 2.89 11.81
N GLY A 78 -7.50 3.90 12.24
CA GLY A 78 -7.90 4.87 13.27
C GLY A 78 -7.42 6.30 12.96
N LYS A 79 -7.72 7.25 13.86
CA LYS A 79 -7.32 8.67 13.71
C LYS A 79 -5.89 8.94 14.21
N ARG A 80 -5.45 8.25 15.27
CA ARG A 80 -4.13 8.35 15.91
C ARG A 80 -3.81 7.01 16.58
N ASP A 81 -2.53 6.75 16.80
CA ASP A 81 -2.01 5.61 17.56
C ASP A 81 -2.61 4.27 17.12
N SER A 82 -2.64 4.06 15.80
CA SER A 82 -3.32 2.93 15.17
C SER A 82 -2.42 2.24 14.15
N ASN A 83 -2.82 1.02 13.78
CA ASN A 83 -2.25 0.34 12.63
C ASN A 83 -2.57 1.12 11.34
N VAL A 84 -1.53 1.32 10.55
CA VAL A 84 -1.60 1.81 9.19
C VAL A 84 -1.04 0.73 8.28
N VAL A 85 -1.80 0.40 7.25
CA VAL A 85 -1.32 -0.47 6.18
C VAL A 85 -0.89 0.40 5.02
N LEU A 86 0.38 0.29 4.61
CA LEU A 86 0.86 0.86 3.36
C LEU A 86 0.85 -0.21 2.27
N PHE A 87 0.34 0.10 1.09
CA PHE A 87 0.37 -0.76 -0.08
C PHE A 87 1.26 -0.12 -1.14
N GLY A 88 2.42 -0.71 -1.39
CA GLY A 88 3.31 -0.34 -2.49
C GLY A 88 3.03 -1.18 -3.72
N PHE A 89 2.98 -0.55 -4.89
CA PHE A 89 2.77 -1.22 -6.17
C PHE A 89 4.07 -1.19 -6.98
N LYS A 90 4.46 -2.32 -7.58
CA LYS A 90 5.69 -2.38 -8.39
C LYS A 90 5.65 -1.41 -9.57
N ASN A 91 4.52 -1.39 -10.27
CA ASN A 91 4.25 -0.51 -11.40
C ASN A 91 2.95 0.26 -11.16
N ASP A 92 2.24 0.57 -12.24
CA ASP A 92 1.05 1.40 -12.26
C ASP A 92 0.00 1.04 -11.19
N TYR A 93 -0.57 2.10 -10.68
CA TYR A 93 -1.57 2.11 -9.64
C TYR A 93 -2.85 1.31 -9.98
N PRO A 94 -3.40 0.49 -9.06
CA PRO A 94 -4.53 -0.41 -9.37
C PRO A 94 -5.88 0.30 -9.43
N LEU A 95 -6.01 1.54 -8.95
CA LEU A 95 -7.30 2.25 -8.97
C LEU A 95 -7.60 2.95 -10.30
N LYS A 96 -7.00 2.48 -11.41
CA LYS A 96 -7.45 2.85 -12.76
C LYS A 96 -8.95 2.61 -12.95
N ASN A 97 -9.53 1.66 -12.22
CA ASN A 97 -10.97 1.39 -12.19
C ASN A 97 -11.53 1.29 -10.76
N ILE A 98 -11.71 2.44 -10.11
CA ILE A 98 -12.31 2.53 -8.76
C ILE A 98 -13.66 1.81 -8.67
N ARG A 99 -14.51 1.92 -9.71
CA ARG A 99 -15.83 1.31 -9.72
C ARG A 99 -15.76 -0.22 -9.66
N ALA A 100 -14.83 -0.84 -10.39
CA ALA A 100 -14.59 -2.28 -10.32
C ALA A 100 -14.12 -2.71 -8.93
N ALA A 101 -13.23 -1.92 -8.31
CA ALA A 101 -12.76 -2.18 -6.94
C ALA A 101 -13.90 -2.08 -5.90
N GLU A 102 -14.79 -1.09 -6.04
CA GLU A 102 -15.97 -0.93 -5.17
C GLU A 102 -16.96 -2.11 -5.31
N MET A 103 -17.24 -2.55 -6.54
CA MET A 103 -18.07 -3.74 -6.76
C MET A 103 -17.44 -4.99 -6.15
N ARG A 104 -16.12 -5.15 -6.30
CA ARG A 104 -15.39 -6.27 -5.68
C ARG A 104 -15.44 -6.20 -4.16
N ALA A 105 -15.28 -5.03 -3.57
CA ALA A 105 -15.38 -4.83 -2.12
C ALA A 105 -16.77 -5.19 -1.59
N ALA A 106 -17.84 -4.78 -2.27
CA ALA A 106 -19.20 -5.15 -1.91
C ALA A 106 -19.42 -6.67 -1.97
N ARG A 107 -18.86 -7.34 -2.98
CA ARG A 107 -18.93 -8.80 -3.08
C ARG A 107 -18.17 -9.50 -1.95
N LEU A 108 -16.95 -9.03 -1.64
CA LEU A 108 -16.14 -9.60 -0.56
C LEU A 108 -16.78 -9.43 0.83
N LEU A 109 -17.59 -8.40 1.05
CA LEU A 109 -18.39 -8.28 2.27
C LEU A 109 -19.39 -9.44 2.39
N LEU A 110 -20.07 -9.80 1.31
CA LEU A 110 -21.02 -10.91 1.33
C LEU A 110 -20.32 -12.25 1.54
N ASP A 111 -19.14 -12.44 0.93
CA ASP A 111 -18.41 -13.70 0.99
C ASP A 111 -17.69 -13.90 2.35
N TRP A 112 -17.22 -12.84 3.00
CA TRP A 112 -16.33 -12.93 4.17
C TRP A 112 -16.82 -12.19 5.42
N GLY A 113 -17.89 -11.41 5.34
CA GLY A 113 -18.39 -10.59 6.46
C GLY A 113 -17.49 -9.40 6.85
N ILE A 114 -16.39 -9.18 6.14
CA ILE A 114 -15.47 -8.06 6.36
C ILE A 114 -15.96 -6.84 5.60
N ASN A 115 -16.00 -5.67 6.26
CA ASN A 115 -16.48 -4.43 5.67
C ASN A 115 -15.45 -3.75 4.74
N PHE A 116 -15.05 -4.48 3.68
CA PHE A 116 -14.21 -3.96 2.60
C PHE A 116 -14.73 -2.67 1.96
N PRO A 117 -16.06 -2.45 1.77
CA PRO A 117 -16.56 -1.17 1.27
C PRO A 117 -16.16 0.03 2.13
N ASN A 118 -16.19 -0.12 3.46
CA ASN A 118 -15.74 0.93 4.37
C ASN A 118 -14.23 1.20 4.23
N TYR A 119 -13.41 0.16 4.14
CA TYR A 119 -11.96 0.33 3.92
C TYR A 119 -11.66 0.98 2.57
N MET A 120 -12.43 0.65 1.53
CA MET A 120 -12.29 1.28 0.21
C MET A 120 -12.60 2.79 0.29
N LYS A 121 -13.65 3.17 1.03
CA LYS A 121 -13.97 4.59 1.28
C LYS A 121 -12.85 5.31 2.03
N LEU A 122 -12.27 4.66 3.05
CA LEU A 122 -11.14 5.23 3.81
C LEU A 122 -9.92 5.43 2.92
N ILE A 123 -9.55 4.43 2.11
CA ILE A 123 -8.46 4.53 1.12
C ILE A 123 -8.70 5.72 0.19
N GLN A 124 -9.93 5.88 -0.34
CA GLN A 124 -10.22 7.00 -1.23
C GLN A 124 -10.03 8.36 -0.54
N ILE A 125 -10.50 8.52 0.70
CA ILE A 125 -10.39 9.76 1.47
C ILE A 125 -8.93 10.06 1.85
N GLN A 126 -8.18 9.05 2.28
CA GLN A 126 -6.82 9.21 2.80
C GLN A 126 -5.79 9.43 1.69
N ASN A 127 -6.13 9.10 0.43
CA ASN A 127 -5.23 9.20 -0.72
C ASN A 127 -5.78 10.15 -1.81
N LEU A 128 -6.65 11.11 -1.43
CA LEU A 128 -7.34 12.02 -2.36
C LEU A 128 -6.41 12.82 -3.28
N SER A 129 -5.27 13.30 -2.79
CA SER A 129 -4.28 14.04 -3.59
C SER A 129 -3.75 13.19 -4.75
N LEU A 130 -3.40 11.94 -4.44
CA LEU A 130 -2.93 10.95 -5.41
C LEU A 130 -4.03 10.62 -6.44
N LEU A 131 -5.25 10.38 -5.98
CA LEU A 131 -6.39 10.04 -6.84
C LEU A 131 -6.81 11.19 -7.78
N LYS A 132 -6.66 12.44 -7.34
CA LYS A 132 -6.91 13.62 -8.20
C LYS A 132 -5.90 13.71 -9.35
N ASN A 133 -4.64 13.38 -9.10
CA ASN A 133 -3.59 13.41 -10.13
C ASN A 133 -3.81 12.33 -11.18
N ILE A 134 -4.25 11.14 -10.77
CA ILE A 134 -4.62 10.04 -11.66
C ILE A 134 -5.76 10.45 -12.59
N LYS A 135 -6.87 11.01 -12.05
CA LYS A 135 -8.00 11.45 -12.86
C LYS A 135 -7.59 12.48 -13.93
N LYS A 136 -6.70 13.41 -13.61
CA LYS A 136 -6.19 14.40 -14.58
C LYS A 136 -5.45 13.76 -15.76
N HIS A 137 -4.70 12.69 -15.55
CA HIS A 137 -3.95 12.03 -16.63
C HIS A 137 -4.85 11.13 -17.50
N PHE A 138 -5.93 10.57 -16.95
CA PHE A 138 -6.88 9.76 -17.72
C PHE A 138 -8.01 10.57 -18.39
N SER A 139 -8.20 11.85 -18.03
CA SER A 139 -9.16 12.76 -18.68
C SER A 139 -8.61 13.48 -19.91
N VAL A 140 -7.37 13.19 -20.36
CA VAL A 140 -6.74 13.83 -21.53
C VAL A 140 -6.77 12.92 -22.78
N THR A 141 -7.36 11.72 -22.68
CA THR A 141 -7.42 10.74 -23.79
C THR A 141 -8.85 10.28 -24.12
N LEU A 142 -9.81 11.21 -24.14
CA LEU A 142 -11.12 11.02 -24.79
C LEU A 142 -11.45 12.21 -25.67
#